data_AF-A0AA88SHM6-F1
#
_entry.id   AF-A0AA88SHM6-F1
#
_cell.length_a   1.000
_cell.length_b   1.000
_cell.length_c   1.000
_cell.angle_alpha   90.00
_cell.angle_beta   90.00
_cell.angle_gamma   90.00
#
_symmetry.space_group_name_H-M   'P 1'
#
loop_
_entity.id
_entity.type
_entity.pdbx_description
1 polymer ?
#
loop_
_entity_poly.entity_id
_entity_poly.type
_entity_poly.pdbx_seq_one_letter_code
_entity_poly.pdbx_strand_id
1 'polypeptide(L)'
;MDEFGTTFDLGLLRIMLQHEINGVEDESEFGYDDGGPKGPSRWGELKEEWRACKTGEMQSPIDVSSRTVDVIPNSSGLTRNYKPSNATIVNRGHDISLKWVGDAGSVRINGTDYDLQQCHWHSPSEHPVSGR
;
A
#
# COMPACT_ATOMS: atom_id res chain seq x y z
N MET A 1 57.38 -8.95 -10.97
CA MET A 1 57.68 -9.02 -9.53
C MET A 1 56.49 -8.47 -8.75
N ASP A 2 55.31 -9.02 -9.01
CA ASP A 2 54.68 -10.06 -8.19
C ASP A 2 54.91 -9.88 -6.68
N GLU A 3 53.83 -9.59 -5.95
CA GLU A 3 53.32 -10.55 -4.96
C GLU A 3 51.79 -10.47 -4.87
N PHE A 4 51.19 -11.66 -4.86
CA PHE A 4 49.76 -11.98 -4.80
C PHE A 4 49.21 -11.82 -3.37
N GLY A 5 47.89 -11.58 -3.22
CA GLY A 5 47.26 -11.71 -1.90
C GLY A 5 45.79 -11.32 -1.77
N THR A 6 44.91 -12.04 -2.47
CA THR A 6 43.57 -12.49 -2.02
C THR A 6 42.47 -11.48 -1.66
N THR A 7 41.44 -11.53 -2.50
CA THR A 7 40.02 -11.15 -2.44
C THR A 7 39.34 -11.21 -1.06
N PHE A 8 38.49 -10.21 -0.77
CA PHE A 8 37.12 -10.41 -0.26
C PHE A 8 36.20 -9.34 -0.86
N ASP A 9 35.37 -9.79 -1.80
CA ASP A 9 34.23 -9.07 -2.35
C ASP A 9 33.04 -9.37 -1.43
N LEU A 10 32.49 -8.35 -0.76
CA LEU A 10 31.21 -8.43 -0.07
C LEU A 10 30.44 -7.13 -0.35
N GLY A 11 29.43 -7.31 -1.19
CA GLY A 11 28.55 -6.28 -1.72
C GLY A 11 28.03 -5.32 -0.66
N LEU A 12 28.25 -4.04 -0.92
CA LEU A 12 27.34 -2.98 -0.53
C LEU A 12 26.72 -2.48 -1.83
N LEU A 13 25.60 -3.10 -2.20
CA LEU A 13 24.63 -2.46 -3.08
C LEU A 13 24.25 -1.16 -2.37
N ARG A 14 24.92 -0.06 -2.75
CA ARG A 14 24.54 1.27 -2.34
C ARG A 14 23.16 1.52 -2.92
N ILE A 15 22.14 1.26 -2.11
CA ILE A 15 20.86 1.93 -2.25
C ILE A 15 21.20 3.41 -2.07
N MET A 16 21.44 4.11 -3.19
CA MET A 16 21.40 5.56 -3.24
C MET A 16 19.94 5.94 -3.01
N LEU A 17 19.51 5.89 -1.74
CA LEU A 17 18.36 6.65 -1.26
C LEU A 17 18.79 8.11 -1.40
N GLN A 18 18.54 8.69 -2.57
CA GLN A 18 18.50 10.13 -2.72
C GLN A 18 17.33 10.58 -1.83
N HIS A 19 17.62 10.89 -0.56
CA HIS A 19 16.64 11.37 0.40
C HIS A 19 16.24 12.79 -0.01
N GLU A 20 15.31 12.89 -0.95
CA GLU A 20 14.41 14.04 -1.01
C GLU A 20 13.21 13.69 -0.12
N ILE A 21 13.24 14.16 1.13
CA ILE A 21 12.06 14.22 1.99
C ILE A 21 11.11 15.30 1.43
N ASN A 22 10.49 15.01 0.30
CA ASN A 22 9.44 15.85 -0.27
C ASN A 22 8.11 15.48 0.40
N GLY A 23 7.59 16.42 1.20
CA GLY A 23 6.15 16.59 1.45
C GLY A 23 5.60 15.81 2.64
N VAL A 24 5.38 16.52 3.76
CA VAL A 24 4.19 16.21 4.57
C VAL A 24 2.99 16.64 3.72
N GLU A 25 2.26 15.69 3.18
CA GLU A 25 0.94 15.95 2.60
C GLU A 25 -0.06 15.88 3.76
N ASP A 26 -0.51 17.04 4.27
CA ASP A 26 -1.44 17.06 5.39
C ASP A 26 -2.88 16.81 4.90
N GLU A 27 -3.29 15.54 4.94
CA GLU A 27 -4.67 15.10 4.65
C GLU A 27 -5.52 14.99 5.94
N SER A 28 -5.33 15.87 6.93
CA SER A 28 -6.05 15.84 8.24
C SER A 28 -7.55 16.19 8.20
N GLU A 29 -8.17 16.16 7.04
CA GLU A 29 -9.60 16.44 6.87
C GLU A 29 -10.48 15.33 7.46
N PHE A 30 -9.93 14.12 7.60
CA PHE A 30 -10.53 12.98 8.31
C PHE A 30 -9.56 12.42 9.37
N GLY A 31 -10.05 11.53 10.23
CA GLY A 31 -9.23 10.84 11.22
C GLY A 31 -9.83 9.49 11.64
N TYR A 32 -9.11 8.80 12.54
CA TYR A 32 -9.40 7.42 12.97
C TYR A 32 -9.91 7.30 14.41
N ASP A 33 -10.15 8.41 15.10
CA ASP A 33 -10.76 8.38 16.44
C ASP A 33 -12.26 8.07 16.32
N ASP A 34 -12.69 6.87 16.72
CA ASP A 34 -14.04 6.33 16.52
C ASP A 34 -15.17 7.21 17.09
N GLY A 35 -14.88 7.93 18.19
CA GLY A 35 -15.81 8.87 18.83
C GLY A 35 -15.63 10.33 18.40
N GLY A 36 -14.60 10.60 17.59
CA GLY A 36 -14.22 11.95 17.19
C GLY A 36 -15.14 12.54 16.12
N PRO A 37 -15.20 13.88 15.99
CA PRO A 37 -16.03 14.53 14.99
C PRO A 37 -15.60 14.22 13.54
N LYS A 38 -14.36 13.75 13.34
CA LYS A 38 -13.77 13.34 12.06
C LYS A 38 -13.54 11.82 11.95
N GLY A 39 -14.11 11.04 12.87
CA GLY A 39 -13.91 9.59 12.95
C GLY A 39 -14.58 8.81 11.81
N PRO A 40 -14.22 7.52 11.64
CA PRO A 40 -14.71 6.68 10.54
C PRO A 40 -16.23 6.58 10.46
N SER A 41 -16.91 6.54 11.61
CA SER A 41 -18.38 6.52 11.70
C SER A 41 -19.07 7.74 11.07
N ARG A 42 -18.32 8.81 10.79
CA ARG A 42 -18.84 10.09 10.30
C ARG A 42 -18.24 10.54 8.96
N TRP A 43 -17.31 9.79 8.36
CA TRP A 43 -16.61 10.23 7.14
C TRP A 43 -17.56 10.66 6.02
N GLY A 44 -18.66 9.93 5.80
CA GLY A 44 -19.65 10.28 4.77
C GLY A 44 -20.52 11.51 5.08
N GLU A 45 -20.36 12.14 6.24
CA GLU A 45 -21.01 13.40 6.61
C GLU A 45 -20.07 14.60 6.51
N LEU A 46 -18.75 14.37 6.39
CA LEU A 46 -17.76 15.45 6.39
C LEU A 46 -17.80 16.26 5.08
N LYS A 47 -18.05 15.58 3.95
CA LYS A 47 -18.12 16.16 2.62
C LYS A 47 -19.11 15.41 1.74
N GLU A 48 -19.75 16.11 0.82
CA GLU A 48 -20.68 15.52 -0.15
C GLU A 48 -19.98 14.48 -1.03
N GLU A 49 -18.72 14.73 -1.42
CA GLU A 49 -17.93 13.80 -2.24
C GLU A 49 -17.57 12.50 -1.49
N TRP A 50 -17.70 12.47 -0.16
CA TRP A 50 -17.37 11.31 0.69
C TRP A 50 -18.59 10.50 1.10
N ARG A 51 -19.79 10.85 0.62
CA ARG A 51 -21.06 10.20 0.99
C ARG A 51 -21.03 8.68 0.86
N ALA A 52 -20.25 8.13 -0.07
CA ALA A 52 -20.08 6.69 -0.26
C ALA A 52 -19.58 5.97 1.01
N CYS A 53 -18.81 6.63 1.88
CA CYS A 53 -18.38 6.08 3.17
C CYS A 53 -19.56 5.76 4.11
N LYS A 54 -20.72 6.40 3.90
CA LYS A 54 -21.93 6.20 4.70
C LYS A 54 -22.97 5.33 3.99
N THR A 55 -23.11 5.47 2.67
CA THR A 55 -24.22 4.85 1.91
C THR A 55 -23.77 3.72 0.98
N GLY A 56 -22.47 3.48 0.85
CA GLY A 56 -21.96 2.41 -0.01
C GLY A 56 -22.23 1.03 0.57
N GLU A 57 -22.60 0.07 -0.28
CA GLU A 57 -22.88 -1.32 0.12
C GLU A 57 -21.68 -2.26 -0.12
N MET A 58 -20.64 -1.77 -0.80
CA MET A 58 -19.40 -2.49 -1.10
C MET A 58 -18.21 -1.75 -0.49
N GLN A 59 -18.23 -1.59 0.84
CA GLN A 59 -17.14 -0.94 1.59
C GLN A 59 -16.05 -1.95 1.98
N SER A 60 -14.89 -1.43 2.31
CA SER A 60 -13.77 -2.16 2.89
C SER A 60 -13.31 -1.42 4.17
N PRO A 61 -12.66 -2.10 5.12
CA PRO A 61 -12.32 -3.53 5.14
C PRO A 61 -13.53 -4.46 5.36
N ILE A 62 -13.33 -5.76 5.14
CA ILE A 62 -14.27 -6.84 5.51
C ILE A 62 -13.55 -7.98 6.23
N ASP A 63 -14.30 -8.79 7.00
CA ASP A 63 -13.77 -10.05 7.54
C ASP A 63 -13.63 -11.11 6.45
N VAL A 64 -12.44 -11.67 6.33
CA VAL A 64 -12.15 -12.75 5.39
C VAL A 64 -12.17 -14.07 6.14
N SER A 65 -13.20 -14.89 5.89
CA SER A 65 -13.38 -16.19 6.56
C SER A 65 -13.53 -17.33 5.57
N SER A 66 -12.91 -18.48 5.89
CA SER A 66 -13.09 -19.72 5.12
C SER A 66 -14.55 -20.19 5.06
N ARG A 67 -15.43 -19.66 5.92
CA ARG A 67 -16.87 -19.97 5.97
C ARG A 67 -17.69 -19.22 4.92
N THR A 68 -17.17 -18.09 4.42
CA THR A 68 -17.91 -17.16 3.56
C THR A 68 -17.28 -16.99 2.19
N VAL A 69 -16.12 -17.61 1.95
CA VAL A 69 -15.41 -17.56 0.66
C VAL A 69 -15.72 -18.77 -0.20
N ASP A 70 -15.85 -18.53 -1.50
CA ASP A 70 -15.88 -19.58 -2.52
C ASP A 70 -14.46 -19.81 -3.06
N VAL A 71 -14.02 -21.08 -3.06
CA VAL A 71 -12.74 -21.45 -3.68
C VAL A 71 -12.97 -21.59 -5.18
N ILE A 72 -12.27 -20.78 -5.96
CA ILE A 72 -12.32 -20.84 -7.43
C ILE A 72 -11.21 -21.78 -7.92
N PRO A 73 -11.54 -23.05 -8.30
CA PRO A 73 -10.57 -23.99 -8.84
C PRO A 73 -10.00 -23.47 -10.16
N ASN A 74 -8.73 -23.76 -10.41
CA ASN A 74 -7.99 -23.30 -11.60
C ASN A 74 -7.93 -21.77 -11.76
N SER A 75 -8.08 -21.00 -10.68
CA SER A 75 -7.71 -19.59 -10.71
C SER A 75 -6.23 -19.48 -11.08
N SER A 76 -5.96 -18.80 -12.19
CA SER A 76 -4.58 -18.44 -12.52
C SER A 76 -4.05 -17.57 -11.38
N GLY A 77 -2.90 -17.93 -10.82
CA GLY A 77 -2.27 -17.12 -9.78
C GLY A 77 -2.05 -15.68 -10.26
N LEU A 78 -1.94 -14.75 -9.31
CA LEU A 78 -1.70 -13.34 -9.63
C LEU A 78 -0.36 -13.17 -10.33
N THR A 79 -0.41 -12.75 -11.61
CA THR A 79 0.78 -12.44 -12.40
C THR A 79 1.29 -11.07 -12.00
N ARG A 80 2.51 -11.03 -11.46
CA ARG A 80 3.18 -9.83 -10.95
C ARG A 80 4.45 -9.61 -11.76
N ASN A 81 4.55 -8.45 -12.39
CA ASN A 81 5.68 -8.05 -13.22
C ASN A 81 6.37 -6.83 -12.60
N TYR A 82 6.61 -6.85 -11.29
CA TYR A 82 7.25 -5.75 -10.59
C TYR A 82 8.72 -5.65 -10.93
N LYS A 83 9.25 -4.42 -10.92
CA LYS A 83 10.67 -4.14 -11.11
C LYS A 83 11.15 -3.04 -10.18
N PRO A 84 12.44 -3.04 -9.81
CA PRO A 84 13.02 -1.94 -9.05
C PRO A 84 12.81 -0.60 -9.76
N SER A 85 12.37 0.40 -9.02
CA SER A 85 12.13 1.76 -9.49
C SER A 85 12.34 2.74 -8.34
N ASN A 86 12.64 4.00 -8.67
CA ASN A 86 12.80 5.06 -7.67
C ASN A 86 11.45 5.37 -7.01
N ALA A 87 11.48 5.58 -5.70
CA ALA A 87 10.29 5.86 -4.91
C ALA A 87 10.60 6.86 -3.78
N THR A 88 9.57 7.55 -3.33
CA THR A 88 9.61 8.51 -2.22
C THR A 88 8.71 8.00 -1.10
N ILE A 89 9.22 8.06 0.13
CA ILE A 89 8.43 7.82 1.34
C ILE A 89 7.76 9.13 1.75
N VAL A 90 6.45 9.09 1.97
CA VAL A 90 5.60 10.22 2.29
C VAL A 90 4.86 9.91 3.59
N ASN A 91 4.83 10.86 4.52
CA ASN A 91 3.93 10.82 5.67
C ASN A 91 2.72 11.70 5.34
N ARG A 92 1.53 11.10 5.23
CA ARG A 92 0.30 11.80 4.84
C ARG A 92 -0.55 12.27 6.03
N GLY A 93 0.02 12.21 7.24
CA GLY A 93 -0.66 12.53 8.50
C GLY A 93 -1.55 11.42 9.04
N HIS A 94 -2.07 10.53 8.18
CA HIS A 94 -2.91 9.40 8.56
C HIS A 94 -2.31 8.04 8.18
N ASP A 95 -1.30 8.00 7.32
CA ASP A 95 -0.49 6.81 7.04
C ASP A 95 0.95 7.18 6.64
N ILE A 96 1.78 6.13 6.52
CA ILE A 96 3.03 6.20 5.76
C ILE A 96 2.75 5.58 4.40
N SER A 97 3.17 6.24 3.32
CA SER A 97 3.03 5.75 1.96
C SER A 97 4.38 5.76 1.25
N LEU A 98 4.59 4.78 0.38
CA LEU A 98 5.68 4.74 -0.59
C LEU A 98 5.08 4.98 -1.97
N LYS A 99 5.52 6.04 -2.65
CA LYS A 99 5.06 6.43 -4.00
C LYS A 99 6.18 6.22 -5.01
N TRP A 100 5.95 5.44 -6.05
CA TRP A 100 6.93 5.26 -7.13
C TRP A 100 6.87 6.43 -8.12
N VAL A 101 8.03 6.97 -8.50
CA VAL A 101 8.15 8.10 -9.44
C VAL A 101 8.39 7.62 -10.88
N GLY A 102 8.92 6.40 -11.03
CA GLY A 102 9.09 5.72 -12.32
C GLY A 102 8.32 4.41 -12.38
N ASP A 103 8.38 3.73 -13.52
CA ASP A 103 7.70 2.46 -13.76
C ASP A 103 8.17 1.35 -12.79
N ALA A 104 7.33 1.00 -11.82
CA ALA A 104 7.56 -0.06 -10.84
C ALA A 104 7.02 -1.44 -11.30
N GLY A 105 6.52 -1.52 -12.54
CA GLY A 105 5.83 -2.67 -13.08
C GLY A 105 4.35 -2.71 -12.72
N SER A 106 3.72 -3.85 -12.92
CA SER A 106 2.27 -4.01 -12.86
C SER A 106 1.82 -5.37 -12.36
N VAL A 107 0.53 -5.49 -12.05
CA VAL A 107 -0.17 -6.76 -11.90
C VAL A 107 -1.14 -6.97 -13.06
N ARG A 108 -1.26 -8.20 -13.56
CA ARG A 108 -2.22 -8.53 -14.61
C ARG A 108 -3.44 -9.25 -14.03
N ILE A 109 -4.62 -8.69 -14.21
CA ILE A 109 -5.91 -9.24 -13.75
C ILE A 109 -6.86 -9.27 -14.95
N ASN A 110 -7.38 -10.45 -15.27
CA ASN A 110 -8.34 -10.67 -16.38
C ASN A 110 -7.90 -10.05 -17.73
N GLY A 111 -6.59 -10.09 -18.02
CA GLY A 111 -6.03 -9.54 -19.26
C GLY A 111 -5.71 -8.05 -19.23
N THR A 112 -6.05 -7.35 -18.15
CA THR A 112 -5.74 -5.93 -17.93
C THR A 112 -4.52 -5.79 -17.04
N ASP A 113 -3.57 -4.95 -17.44
CA ASP A 113 -2.42 -4.59 -16.62
C ASP A 113 -2.77 -3.37 -15.74
N TYR A 114 -2.47 -3.47 -14.45
CA TYR A 114 -2.66 -2.41 -13.45
C TYR A 114 -1.30 -2.02 -12.89
N ASP A 115 -0.89 -0.77 -13.13
CA ASP A 115 0.42 -0.27 -12.73
C ASP A 115 0.54 -0.06 -11.22
N LEU A 116 1.70 -0.42 -10.66
CA LEU A 116 1.99 -0.20 -9.25
C LEU A 116 2.38 1.27 -9.02
N GLN A 117 1.47 2.03 -8.41
CA GLN A 117 1.66 3.47 -8.16
C GLN A 117 2.16 3.77 -6.74
N GLN A 118 1.56 3.11 -5.75
CA GLN A 118 1.87 3.32 -4.33
C GLN A 118 1.56 2.10 -3.48
N CYS A 119 2.19 2.02 -2.31
CA CYS A 119 1.70 1.23 -1.19
C CYS A 119 1.67 2.09 0.08
N HIS A 120 0.91 1.64 1.07
CA HIS A 120 0.83 2.28 2.37
C HIS A 120 0.59 1.23 3.46
N TRP A 121 0.78 1.64 4.71
CA TRP A 121 0.71 0.76 5.87
C TRP A 121 -0.34 1.22 6.86
N HIS A 122 -1.08 0.26 7.39
CA HIS A 122 -2.00 0.43 8.51
C HIS A 122 -1.53 -0.40 9.71
N SER A 123 -1.73 0.13 10.91
CA SER A 123 -1.53 -0.60 12.16
C SER A 123 -2.61 -0.19 13.16
N PRO A 124 -3.47 -1.13 13.63
CA PRO A 124 -3.50 -2.56 13.30
C PRO A 124 -3.96 -2.85 11.86
N SER A 125 -4.04 -4.13 11.48
CA SER A 125 -4.60 -4.52 10.18
C SER A 125 -6.08 -4.11 10.08
N GLU A 126 -6.48 -3.62 8.92
CA GLU A 126 -7.88 -3.27 8.66
C GLU A 126 -8.75 -4.50 8.40
N HIS A 127 -8.28 -5.44 7.55
CA HIS A 127 -9.01 -6.69 7.28
C HIS A 127 -8.69 -7.74 8.34
N PRO A 128 -9.68 -8.23 9.10
CA PRO A 128 -9.50 -9.41 9.93
C PRO A 128 -9.59 -10.69 9.10
N VAL A 129 -8.98 -11.75 9.62
CA VAL A 129 -9.07 -13.12 9.11
C VAL A 129 -9.77 -13.99 10.14
N SER A 130 -11.02 -14.35 9.85
CA SER A 130 -11.89 -15.08 10.78
C SER A 130 -12.04 -14.35 12.13
N GLY A 131 -12.26 -13.04 12.06
CA GLY A 131 -12.48 -12.14 13.19
C GLY A 131 -11.22 -11.79 13.99
N ARG A 132 -10.03 -11.97 13.42
CA ARG A 132 -8.73 -11.71 14.08
C ARG A 132 -7.81 -10.86 13.23
#